data_AF-A0A2D9M5U8-F1
#
_entry.id   AF-A0A2D9M5U8-F1
#
_cell.length_a   1.000
_cell.length_b   1.000
_cell.length_c   1.000
_cell.angle_alpha   90.00
_cell.angle_beta   90.00
_cell.angle_gamma   90.00
#
_symmetry.space_group_name_H-M   'P 1'
#
loop_
_entity.id
_entity.type
_entity.pdbx_description
1 polymer ?
#
loop_
_entity_poly.entity_id
_entity_poly.type
_entity_poly.pdbx_seq_one_letter_code
_entity_poly.pdbx_strand_id
1 'polypeptide(L)'
;MILEISYDSAELLKWLFSIIIVALPWLILRLEMKGMIVILTIVWMLSIILLSSLYLGLLTYHYMGPQLGFNHRGNPMNLFLIIIGLMGTIPFALKSKNGNLEKPRRTAFMVSFAMLILIGPPIYNSVALGIYELGDGGWDGGEGDFSGEEYDPTEPEDWSQAGFVALFVCNLVPIIIFATIWKLANSKGEKLGAVL
;
A
#
# COMPACT_ATOMS: atom_id res chain seq x y z
N MET A 1 -3.09 21.36 -16.85
CA MET A 1 -2.19 21.99 -15.86
C MET A 1 -1.88 20.92 -14.82
N ILE A 2 -0.86 20.12 -15.08
CA ILE A 2 -0.37 19.11 -14.14
C ILE A 2 0.52 19.87 -13.15
N LEU A 3 0.26 19.71 -11.86
CA LEU A 3 1.01 20.39 -10.80
C LEU A 3 2.45 19.84 -10.82
N GLU A 4 3.41 20.66 -11.21
CA GLU A 4 4.83 20.28 -11.25
C GLU A 4 5.40 20.31 -9.83
N ILE A 5 5.86 19.15 -9.35
CA ILE A 5 6.45 19.00 -8.01
C ILE A 5 7.95 18.75 -8.20
N SER A 6 8.79 19.64 -7.67
CA SER A 6 10.25 19.45 -7.69
C SER A 6 10.66 18.20 -6.87
N TYR A 7 11.85 17.65 -7.12
CA TYR A 7 12.36 16.49 -6.37
C TYR A 7 12.33 16.70 -4.84
N ASP A 8 12.78 17.87 -4.37
CA ASP A 8 12.72 18.24 -2.95
C ASP A 8 11.28 18.30 -2.41
N SER A 9 10.35 18.77 -3.26
CA SER A 9 8.92 18.80 -2.93
C SER A 9 8.32 17.40 -2.87
N ALA A 10 8.75 16.48 -3.74
CA ALA A 10 8.31 15.09 -3.75
C ALA A 10 8.78 14.34 -2.50
N GLU A 11 10.03 14.54 -2.07
CA GLU A 11 10.57 13.96 -0.84
C GLU A 11 9.83 14.49 0.39
N LEU A 12 9.56 15.80 0.43
CA LEU A 12 8.78 16.41 1.52
C LEU A 12 7.34 15.87 1.58
N LEU A 13 6.67 15.74 0.43
CA LEU A 13 5.32 15.17 0.35
C LEU A 13 5.29 13.70 0.78
N LYS A 14 6.30 12.92 0.38
CA LYS A 14 6.46 11.51 0.81
C LYS A 14 6.45 11.40 2.33
N TRP A 15 7.26 12.20 3.02
CA TRP A 15 7.33 12.17 4.49
C TRP A 15 6.07 12.72 5.15
N LEU A 16 5.54 13.83 4.64
CA LEU A 16 4.32 14.45 5.17
C LEU A 16 3.14 13.46 5.16
N PHE A 17 2.85 12.84 4.01
CA PHE A 17 1.75 11.89 3.92
C PHE A 17 2.00 10.63 4.75
N SER A 18 3.25 10.18 4.84
CA SER A 18 3.59 9.01 5.66
C SER A 18 3.33 9.25 7.15
N ILE A 19 3.68 10.43 7.66
CA ILE A 19 3.38 10.82 9.05
C ILE A 19 1.87 10.85 9.25
N ILE A 20 1.11 11.44 8.33
CA ILE A 20 -0.36 11.51 8.42
C ILE A 20 -0.98 10.11 8.42
N ILE A 21 -0.51 9.21 7.55
CA ILE A 21 -0.99 7.83 7.42
C ILE A 21 -0.77 7.04 8.72
N VAL A 22 0.37 7.22 9.38
CA VAL A 22 0.69 6.50 10.63
C VAL A 22 0.01 7.15 11.83
N ALA A 23 -0.06 8.49 11.90
CA ALA A 23 -0.53 9.21 13.07
C ALA A 23 -2.06 9.31 13.16
N LEU A 24 -2.76 9.59 12.05
CA LEU A 24 -4.21 9.83 12.10
C LEU A 24 -5.04 8.68 12.62
N PRO A 25 -4.75 7.39 12.31
CA PRO A 25 -5.48 6.28 12.89
C PRO A 25 -5.53 6.30 14.44
N TRP A 26 -4.45 6.73 15.10
CA TRP A 26 -4.42 6.88 16.55
C TRP A 26 -5.39 7.95 17.06
N LEU A 27 -5.50 9.06 16.34
CA LEU A 27 -6.39 10.17 16.67
C LEU A 27 -7.85 9.80 16.40
N ILE A 28 -8.14 9.26 15.20
CA ILE A 28 -9.47 8.83 14.77
C ILE A 28 -10.11 7.89 15.79
N LEU A 29 -9.35 6.93 16.33
CA LEU A 29 -9.84 5.91 17.25
C LEU A 29 -10.02 6.39 18.71
N ARG A 30 -9.65 7.64 19.01
CA ARG A 30 -9.76 8.26 20.35
C ARG A 30 -10.80 9.38 20.42
N LEU A 31 -11.24 9.91 19.28
CA LEU A 31 -12.23 10.98 19.25
C LEU A 31 -13.65 10.45 19.47
N GLU A 32 -14.49 11.29 20.08
CA GLU A 32 -15.92 11.03 20.28
C GLU A 32 -16.79 11.82 19.29
N MET A 33 -16.26 12.93 18.77
CA MET A 33 -16.96 13.80 17.83
C MET A 33 -17.06 13.16 16.43
N LYS A 34 -18.23 12.60 16.10
CA LYS A 34 -18.49 11.90 14.83
C LYS A 34 -18.10 12.71 13.58
N GLY A 35 -18.35 14.02 13.57
CA GLY A 35 -17.98 14.89 12.44
C GLY A 35 -16.46 14.94 12.22
N MET A 36 -15.68 15.11 13.29
CA MET A 36 -14.22 15.13 13.21
C MET A 36 -13.64 13.78 12.79
N ILE A 37 -14.22 12.67 13.28
CA ILE A 37 -13.84 11.31 12.87
C ILE A 37 -13.97 11.14 11.35
N VAL A 38 -15.08 11.59 10.77
CA VAL A 38 -15.33 11.50 9.33
C VAL A 38 -14.32 12.34 8.55
N ILE A 39 -14.11 13.59 8.94
CA ILE A 39 -13.15 14.49 8.27
C ILE A 39 -11.74 13.91 8.31
N LEU A 40 -11.27 13.48 9.48
CA LEU A 40 -9.93 12.90 9.62
C LEU A 40 -9.79 11.58 8.85
N THR A 41 -10.84 10.77 8.76
CA THR A 41 -10.83 9.55 7.94
C THR A 41 -10.71 9.90 6.45
N ILE A 42 -11.37 10.97 5.98
CA ILE A 42 -11.22 11.45 4.60
C ILE A 42 -9.79 11.94 4.35
N VAL A 43 -9.23 12.75 5.27
CA VAL A 43 -7.83 13.22 5.16
C VAL A 43 -6.85 12.04 5.14
N TRP A 44 -7.08 11.04 5.97
CA TRP A 44 -6.26 9.82 5.99
C TRP A 44 -6.33 9.07 4.65
N MET A 45 -7.53 8.86 4.10
CA MET A 45 -7.71 8.22 2.78
C MET A 45 -7.09 9.03 1.65
N LEU A 46 -7.24 10.36 1.65
CA LEU A 46 -6.62 11.23 0.66
C LEU A 46 -5.09 11.17 0.72
N SER A 47 -4.51 11.10 1.93
CA SER A 47 -3.06 10.96 2.10
C SER A 47 -2.56 9.64 1.53
N ILE A 48 -3.32 8.56 1.71
CA ILE A 48 -3.02 7.25 1.10
C ILE A 48 -3.04 7.34 -0.42
N ILE A 49 -4.09 7.94 -0.99
CA ILE A 49 -4.22 8.10 -2.45
C ILE A 49 -3.05 8.94 -2.99
N LEU A 50 -2.75 10.08 -2.36
CA LEU A 50 -1.68 10.97 -2.80
C LEU A 50 -0.30 10.32 -2.71
N LEU A 51 -0.02 9.59 -1.63
CA LEU A 51 1.25 8.86 -1.50
C LEU A 51 1.36 7.71 -2.51
N SER A 52 0.24 7.03 -2.82
CA SER A 52 0.20 5.98 -3.84
C SER A 52 0.36 6.56 -5.25
N SER A 53 -0.26 7.71 -5.54
CA SER A 53 -0.06 8.44 -6.79
C SER A 53 1.38 8.92 -6.95
N LEU A 54 2.01 9.37 -5.87
CA LEU A 54 3.44 9.71 -5.86
C LEU A 54 4.30 8.48 -6.18
N TYR A 55 3.98 7.34 -5.57
CA TYR A 55 4.65 6.08 -5.83
C TYR A 55 4.53 5.62 -7.30
N LEU A 56 3.35 5.79 -7.91
CA LEU A 56 3.07 5.44 -9.31
C LEU A 56 3.63 6.47 -10.32
N GLY A 57 4.34 7.50 -9.86
CA GLY A 57 4.88 8.55 -10.73
C GLY A 57 3.83 9.50 -11.32
N LEU A 58 2.57 9.45 -10.87
CA LEU A 58 1.49 10.33 -11.37
C LEU A 58 1.67 11.80 -10.95
N LEU A 59 2.54 12.06 -9.98
CA LEU A 59 2.80 13.37 -9.40
C LEU A 59 4.22 13.89 -9.71
N THR A 60 5.01 13.19 -10.54
CA THR A 60 6.39 13.55 -10.90
C THR A 60 6.64 13.42 -12.41
N TYR A 61 7.68 14.09 -12.92
CA TYR A 61 7.97 14.20 -14.37
C TYR A 61 8.68 12.96 -14.96
N HIS A 62 9.04 11.96 -14.15
CA HIS A 62 9.68 10.74 -14.61
C HIS A 62 8.67 9.60 -14.66
N TYR A 63 8.03 9.47 -15.82
CA TYR A 63 7.51 8.20 -16.28
C TYR A 63 8.69 7.21 -16.30
N MET A 64 8.66 6.19 -15.46
CA MET A 64 9.59 5.05 -15.53
C MET A 64 8.75 3.86 -15.99
N GLY A 65 9.07 3.20 -17.10
CA GLY A 65 8.23 2.14 -17.71
C GLY A 65 8.07 0.85 -16.87
N PRO A 66 7.75 -0.30 -17.47
CA PRO A 66 7.07 -0.49 -18.75
C PRO A 66 5.55 -0.68 -18.58
N GLN A 67 4.98 -0.69 -17.36
CA GLN A 67 3.52 -0.59 -17.19
C GLN A 67 3.02 0.32 -16.05
N LEU A 68 3.82 0.67 -15.03
CA LEU A 68 3.36 1.50 -13.88
C LEU A 68 4.46 2.22 -13.04
N GLY A 69 5.62 2.63 -13.59
CA GLY A 69 6.56 3.46 -12.81
C GLY A 69 7.85 2.76 -12.31
N PHE A 70 8.48 1.87 -13.07
CA PHE A 70 9.60 1.02 -12.59
C PHE A 70 10.83 0.96 -13.52
N ASN A 71 11.99 0.82 -12.88
CA ASN A 71 13.26 0.48 -13.50
C ASN A 71 13.45 -1.05 -13.34
N HIS A 72 14.30 -1.70 -14.14
CA HIS A 72 14.75 -3.09 -13.93
C HIS A 72 15.26 -3.37 -12.50
N ARG A 73 15.57 -2.33 -11.72
CA ARG A 73 15.95 -2.43 -10.29
C ARG A 73 14.80 -2.30 -9.29
N GLY A 74 13.56 -2.20 -9.76
CA GLY A 74 12.37 -1.92 -8.95
C GLY A 74 12.28 -0.45 -8.51
N ASN A 75 11.36 -0.16 -7.58
CA ASN A 75 11.18 1.18 -7.01
C ASN A 75 11.67 1.21 -5.55
N PRO A 76 12.58 2.15 -5.20
CA PRO A 76 13.14 2.25 -3.86
C PRO A 76 12.09 2.56 -2.78
N MET A 77 10.92 3.07 -3.16
CA MET A 77 9.80 3.33 -2.26
C MET A 77 8.98 2.07 -1.91
N ASN A 78 9.21 0.91 -2.54
CA ASN A 78 8.43 -0.30 -2.27
C ASN A 78 8.41 -0.65 -0.78
N LEU A 79 9.59 -0.86 -0.20
CA LEU A 79 9.74 -1.22 1.20
C LEU A 79 9.20 -0.12 2.13
N PHE A 80 9.42 1.14 1.76
CA PHE A 80 8.92 2.29 2.50
C PHE A 80 7.40 2.28 2.61
N LEU A 81 6.66 2.16 1.49
CA LEU A 81 5.20 2.14 1.51
C LEU A 81 4.66 0.93 2.26
N ILE A 82 5.28 -0.25 2.08
CA ILE A 82 4.90 -1.47 2.81
C ILE A 82 4.98 -1.26 4.32
N ILE A 83 6.10 -0.73 4.82
CA ILE A 83 6.30 -0.44 6.24
C ILE A 83 5.27 0.58 6.75
N ILE A 84 5.10 1.70 6.02
CA ILE A 84 4.15 2.75 6.41
C ILE A 84 2.71 2.22 6.46
N GLY A 85 2.30 1.43 5.47
CA GLY A 85 0.99 0.80 5.45
C GLY A 85 0.78 -0.12 6.65
N LEU A 86 1.71 -1.05 6.88
CA LEU A 86 1.63 -1.97 8.03
C LEU A 86 1.58 -1.20 9.36
N MET A 87 2.41 -0.17 9.54
CA MET A 87 2.38 0.69 10.73
C MET A 87 1.05 1.42 10.89
N GLY A 88 0.46 1.91 9.80
CA GLY A 88 -0.86 2.56 9.79
C GLY A 88 -2.01 1.63 10.19
N THR A 89 -1.85 0.31 10.08
CA THR A 89 -2.87 -0.66 10.52
C THR A 89 -2.84 -0.98 12.02
N ILE A 90 -1.70 -0.78 12.69
CA ILE A 90 -1.48 -1.15 14.10
C ILE A 90 -2.57 -0.59 15.03
N PRO A 91 -2.99 0.69 14.92
CA PRO A 91 -3.97 1.25 15.85
C PRO A 91 -5.31 0.54 15.79
N PHE A 92 -5.73 0.13 14.58
CA PHE A 92 -6.97 -0.62 14.37
C PHE A 92 -6.87 -2.04 14.92
N ALA A 93 -5.75 -2.73 14.72
CA ALA A 93 -5.52 -4.05 15.28
C ALA A 93 -5.51 -4.04 16.82
N LEU A 94 -4.86 -3.03 17.43
CA LEU A 94 -4.83 -2.87 18.90
C LEU A 94 -6.21 -2.53 19.47
N LYS A 95 -6.93 -1.59 18.86
CA LYS A 95 -8.29 -1.23 19.30
C LYS A 95 -9.25 -2.41 19.14
N SER A 96 -9.10 -3.17 18.06
CA SER A 96 -9.84 -4.41 17.81
C SER A 96 -9.55 -5.48 18.87
N LYS A 97 -8.27 -5.76 19.16
CA LYS A 97 -7.85 -6.67 20.24
C LYS A 97 -8.42 -6.27 21.60
N ASN A 98 -8.61 -4.97 21.85
CA ASN A 98 -9.18 -4.48 23.08
C ASN A 98 -10.71 -4.67 23.16
N GLY A 99 -11.40 -4.94 22.06
CA GLY A 99 -12.86 -5.09 21.99
C GLY A 99 -13.61 -3.76 21.88
N ASN A 100 -12.90 -2.65 21.68
CA ASN A 100 -13.45 -1.29 21.75
C ASN A 100 -13.70 -0.69 20.36
N LEU A 101 -13.93 -1.53 19.35
CA LEU A 101 -14.13 -1.10 17.97
C LEU A 101 -15.63 -1.12 17.66
N GLU A 102 -16.27 0.05 17.52
CA GLU A 102 -17.73 0.15 17.39
C GLU A 102 -18.30 -0.62 16.19
N LYS A 103 -17.59 -0.66 15.06
CA LYS A 103 -18.06 -1.27 13.80
C LYS A 103 -16.96 -2.12 13.14
N PRO A 104 -16.63 -3.29 13.71
CA PRO A 104 -15.46 -4.05 13.30
C PRO A 104 -15.42 -4.40 11.81
N ARG A 105 -16.57 -4.75 11.21
CA ARG A 105 -16.65 -5.13 9.78
C ARG A 105 -16.28 -3.98 8.87
N ARG A 106 -16.92 -2.84 9.13
CA ARG A 106 -16.81 -1.65 8.30
C ARG A 106 -15.41 -1.08 8.41
N THR A 107 -14.85 -1.05 9.62
CA THR A 107 -13.47 -0.62 9.83
C THR A 107 -12.49 -1.59 9.18
N ALA A 108 -12.64 -2.91 9.37
CA ALA A 108 -11.77 -3.90 8.74
C ALA A 108 -11.78 -3.76 7.20
N PHE A 109 -12.96 -3.60 6.60
CA PHE A 109 -13.09 -3.40 5.15
C PHE A 109 -12.39 -2.12 4.69
N MET A 110 -12.67 -0.99 5.34
CA MET A 110 -12.06 0.31 5.02
C MET A 110 -10.54 0.25 5.12
N VAL A 111 -10.00 -0.28 6.21
CA VAL A 111 -8.55 -0.39 6.42
C VAL A 111 -7.93 -1.30 5.36
N SER A 112 -8.55 -2.44 5.07
CA SER A 112 -8.01 -3.39 4.09
C SER A 112 -8.02 -2.81 2.67
N PHE A 113 -9.09 -2.10 2.30
CA PHE A 113 -9.16 -1.40 1.02
C PHE A 113 -8.12 -0.27 0.94
N ALA A 114 -7.94 0.50 2.01
CA ALA A 114 -6.92 1.52 2.08
C ALA A 114 -5.50 0.94 1.96
N MET A 115 -5.26 -0.23 2.55
CA MET A 115 -4.00 -0.96 2.40
C MET A 115 -3.82 -1.52 0.99
N LEU A 116 -4.86 -2.04 0.36
CA LEU A 116 -4.78 -2.48 -1.04
C LEU A 116 -4.30 -1.33 -1.94
N ILE A 117 -4.79 -0.11 -1.73
CA ILE A 117 -4.34 1.08 -2.47
C ILE A 117 -2.86 1.39 -2.16
N LEU A 118 -2.50 1.45 -0.88
CA LEU A 118 -1.17 1.91 -0.47
C LEU A 118 -0.05 0.91 -0.73
N ILE A 119 -0.26 -0.35 -0.32
CA ILE A 119 0.80 -1.38 -0.34
C ILE A 119 0.60 -2.40 -1.45
N GLY A 120 -0.56 -2.43 -2.12
CA GLY A 120 -0.84 -3.34 -3.23
C GLY A 120 0.17 -3.19 -4.36
N PRO A 121 0.34 -1.99 -4.96
CA PRO A 121 1.33 -1.78 -6.02
C PRO A 121 2.78 -2.08 -5.54
N PRO A 122 3.26 -1.58 -4.39
CA PRO A 122 4.55 -1.98 -3.82
C PRO A 122 4.78 -3.50 -3.70
N ILE A 123 3.80 -4.24 -3.18
CA ILE A 123 3.88 -5.69 -3.03
C ILE A 123 3.92 -6.36 -4.41
N TYR A 124 3.04 -5.94 -5.31
CA TYR A 124 3.00 -6.46 -6.67
C TYR A 124 4.39 -6.35 -7.32
N ASN A 125 4.98 -5.16 -7.27
CA ASN A 125 6.27 -4.92 -7.91
C ASN A 125 7.41 -5.68 -7.25
N SER A 126 7.48 -5.67 -5.91
CA SER A 126 8.53 -6.41 -5.20
C SER A 126 8.45 -7.92 -5.42
N VAL A 127 7.24 -8.49 -5.52
CA VAL A 127 7.06 -9.92 -5.75
C VAL A 127 7.31 -10.29 -7.20
N ALA A 128 6.77 -9.52 -8.16
CA ALA A 128 6.96 -9.79 -9.59
C ALA A 128 8.44 -9.73 -9.96
N LEU A 129 9.13 -8.65 -9.55
CA LEU A 129 10.56 -8.50 -9.81
C LEU A 129 11.37 -9.61 -9.13
N GLY A 130 11.10 -9.89 -7.86
CA GLY A 130 11.83 -10.91 -7.12
C GLY A 130 11.67 -12.32 -7.71
N ILE A 131 10.46 -12.70 -8.14
CA ILE A 131 10.23 -14.00 -8.77
C ILE A 131 10.93 -14.08 -10.13
N TYR A 132 10.84 -13.02 -10.93
CA TYR A 132 11.44 -12.97 -12.26
C TYR A 132 12.97 -13.06 -12.19
N GLU A 133 13.62 -12.25 -11.35
CA GLU A 133 15.09 -12.28 -11.18
C GLU A 133 15.60 -13.58 -10.54
N LEU A 134 14.82 -14.22 -9.66
CA LEU A 134 15.17 -15.53 -9.09
C LEU A 134 15.07 -16.67 -10.11
N GLY A 135 14.30 -16.49 -11.18
CA GLY A 135 14.13 -17.44 -12.28
C GLY A 135 15.15 -17.28 -13.40
N ASP A 136 16.27 -16.60 -13.17
CA ASP A 136 17.27 -16.20 -14.17
C ASP A 136 16.75 -15.16 -15.20
N GLY A 137 15.58 -14.55 -14.94
CA GLY A 137 14.98 -13.54 -15.80
C GLY A 137 15.85 -12.31 -15.97
N GLY A 138 16.15 -11.98 -17.22
CA GLY A 138 16.96 -10.82 -17.62
C GLY A 138 16.14 -9.64 -18.10
N TRP A 139 16.80 -8.50 -18.21
CA TRP A 139 16.24 -7.30 -18.82
C TRP A 139 17.08 -6.88 -20.01
N ASP A 140 16.46 -6.72 -21.17
CA ASP A 140 17.11 -6.18 -22.37
C ASP A 140 16.90 -4.66 -22.38
N GLY A 141 17.98 -3.90 -22.59
CA GLY A 141 17.92 -2.45 -22.69
C GLY A 141 17.43 -1.95 -24.05
N GLY A 142 17.10 -2.84 -24.97
CA GLY A 142 16.70 -2.52 -26.34
C GLY A 142 17.86 -2.02 -27.20
N GLU A 143 17.63 -1.96 -28.52
CA GLU A 143 18.58 -1.42 -29.50
C GLU A 143 18.04 -0.13 -30.14
N GLY A 144 18.90 0.89 -30.33
CA GLY A 144 18.55 2.14 -31.03
C GLY A 144 18.77 3.41 -30.20
N ASP A 145 18.27 4.57 -30.68
CA ASP A 145 18.49 5.88 -30.07
C ASP A 145 17.91 6.04 -28.64
N PHE A 146 17.10 5.08 -28.18
CA PHE A 146 16.51 5.00 -26.83
C PHE A 146 17.04 3.79 -26.02
N SER A 147 18.11 3.15 -26.47
CA SER A 147 18.71 1.99 -25.78
C SER A 147 19.10 2.36 -24.34
N GLY A 148 18.59 1.61 -23.36
CA GLY A 148 18.85 1.79 -21.93
C GLY A 148 17.85 2.69 -21.20
N GLU A 149 16.88 3.30 -21.89
CA GLU A 149 15.78 4.05 -21.27
C GLU A 149 14.54 3.19 -21.03
N GLU A 150 14.31 2.19 -21.88
CA GLU A 150 13.23 1.21 -21.76
C GLU A 150 13.84 -0.19 -21.63
N TYR A 151 13.44 -0.92 -20.57
CA TYR A 151 13.92 -2.27 -20.31
C TYR A 151 12.77 -3.24 -20.49
N ASP A 152 12.90 -4.14 -21.45
CA ASP A 152 11.95 -5.21 -21.68
C ASP A 152 12.43 -6.50 -21.01
N PRO A 153 11.50 -7.33 -20.50
CA PRO A 153 11.87 -8.64 -20.00
C PRO A 153 12.38 -9.50 -21.17
N THR A 154 13.58 -10.09 -21.03
CA THR A 154 14.10 -11.06 -22.00
C THR A 154 13.21 -12.29 -22.13
N GLU A 155 12.45 -12.60 -21.08
CA GLU A 155 11.53 -13.74 -21.01
C GLU A 155 10.11 -13.24 -20.65
N PRO A 156 9.34 -12.75 -21.63
CA PRO A 156 8.02 -12.15 -21.36
C PRO A 156 7.00 -13.10 -20.73
N GLU A 157 7.11 -14.40 -21.02
CA GLU A 157 6.23 -15.42 -20.44
C GLU A 157 6.49 -15.60 -18.95
N ASP A 158 7.75 -15.63 -18.54
CA ASP A 158 8.14 -15.77 -17.13
C ASP A 158 7.86 -14.48 -16.34
N TRP A 159 8.04 -13.31 -16.97
CA TRP A 159 7.58 -12.04 -16.40
C TRP A 159 6.06 -12.03 -16.18
N SER A 160 5.28 -12.54 -17.13
CA SER A 160 3.83 -12.65 -16.99
C SER A 160 3.43 -13.56 -15.83
N GLN A 161 4.07 -14.73 -15.70
CA GLN A 161 3.84 -15.64 -14.58
C GLN A 161 4.18 -15.01 -13.23
N ALA A 162 5.32 -14.33 -13.14
CA ALA A 162 5.71 -13.57 -11.95
C ALA A 162 4.66 -12.51 -11.58
N GLY A 163 4.12 -11.80 -12.58
CA GLY A 163 3.01 -10.87 -12.43
C GLY A 163 1.73 -11.52 -11.88
N PHE A 164 1.36 -12.71 -12.34
CA PHE A 164 0.20 -13.43 -11.78
C PHE A 164 0.38 -13.79 -10.31
N VAL A 165 1.57 -14.26 -9.92
CA VAL A 165 1.87 -14.55 -8.51
C VAL A 165 1.82 -13.27 -7.68
N ALA A 166 2.40 -12.19 -8.20
CA ALA A 166 2.37 -10.88 -7.56
C ALA A 166 0.94 -10.36 -7.34
N LEU A 167 0.04 -10.51 -8.33
CA LEU A 167 -1.38 -10.17 -8.18
C LEU A 167 -2.05 -10.98 -7.06
N PHE A 168 -1.75 -12.27 -6.96
CA PHE A 168 -2.30 -13.09 -5.89
C PHE A 168 -1.83 -12.60 -4.51
N VAL A 169 -0.52 -12.35 -4.36
CA VAL A 169 0.07 -11.91 -3.08
C VAL A 169 -0.43 -10.51 -2.69
N CYS A 170 -0.55 -9.58 -3.63
CA CYS A 170 -0.99 -8.21 -3.34
C CYS A 170 -2.46 -8.14 -2.86
N ASN A 171 -3.30 -9.10 -3.26
CA ASN A 171 -4.68 -9.25 -2.76
C ASN A 171 -4.75 -10.00 -1.42
N LEU A 172 -3.84 -10.97 -1.20
CA LEU A 172 -3.82 -11.77 0.02
C LEU A 172 -3.53 -10.93 1.28
N VAL A 173 -2.62 -9.96 1.19
CA VAL A 173 -2.24 -9.12 2.35
C VAL A 173 -3.41 -8.31 2.90
N PRO A 174 -4.18 -7.55 2.10
CA PRO A 174 -5.42 -6.91 2.53
C PRO A 174 -6.44 -7.88 3.13
N ILE A 175 -6.58 -9.09 2.58
CA ILE A 175 -7.49 -10.11 3.13
C ILE A 175 -7.04 -10.56 4.53
N ILE A 176 -5.73 -10.75 4.74
CA ILE A 176 -5.17 -11.08 6.05
C ILE A 176 -5.40 -9.94 7.05
N ILE A 177 -5.22 -8.69 6.63
CA ILE A 177 -5.49 -7.50 7.46
C ILE A 177 -6.96 -7.46 7.86
N PHE A 178 -7.87 -7.68 6.89
CA PHE A 178 -9.30 -7.75 7.13
C PHE A 178 -9.63 -8.81 8.17
N ALA A 179 -9.19 -10.04 7.93
CA ALA A 179 -9.45 -11.19 8.79
C ALA A 179 -8.90 -10.97 10.19
N THR A 180 -7.71 -10.37 10.31
CA THR A 180 -7.05 -10.06 11.59
C THR A 180 -7.87 -9.06 12.40
N ILE A 181 -8.22 -7.91 11.80
CA ILE A 181 -9.01 -6.88 12.50
C ILE A 181 -10.40 -7.42 12.86
N TRP A 182 -11.05 -8.16 11.97
CA TRP A 182 -12.37 -8.74 12.21
C TRP A 182 -12.37 -9.80 13.31
N LYS A 183 -11.45 -10.76 13.24
CA LYS A 183 -11.35 -11.87 14.20
C LYS A 183 -10.95 -11.38 15.60
N LEU A 184 -10.01 -10.43 15.69
CA LEU A 184 -9.59 -9.86 16.97
C LEU A 184 -10.77 -9.19 17.69
N ALA A 185 -11.65 -8.50 16.96
CA ALA A 185 -12.80 -7.81 17.55
C ALA A 185 -13.84 -8.81 18.08
N ASN A 186 -14.07 -9.90 17.35
CA ASN A 186 -15.13 -10.86 17.69
C ASN A 186 -14.70 -11.92 18.72
N SER A 187 -13.40 -12.21 18.84
CA SER A 187 -12.89 -13.21 19.79
C SER A 187 -13.11 -12.87 21.28
N LYS A 188 -13.38 -11.60 21.63
CA LYS A 188 -13.77 -11.22 22.99
C LYS A 188 -15.29 -11.31 23.24
N GLY A 189 -16.11 -11.18 22.20
CA GLY A 189 -17.57 -11.36 22.32
C GLY A 189 -17.92 -12.80 22.72
N GLU A 190 -17.19 -13.78 22.18
CA GLU A 190 -17.34 -15.20 22.53
C GLU A 190 -16.91 -15.51 23.98
N LYS A 191 -15.89 -14.82 24.51
CA LYS A 191 -15.44 -15.02 25.90
C LYS A 191 -16.41 -14.47 26.95
N LEU A 192 -17.19 -13.44 26.64
CA LEU A 192 -18.23 -12.95 27.57
C LEU A 192 -19.50 -13.82 27.53
N GLY A 193 -19.84 -14.38 26.38
CA GLY A 193 -21.01 -15.28 26.23
C GLY A 193 -20.82 -16.68 26.83
N ALA A 194 -19.58 -17.10 27.09
CA ALA A 194 -19.27 -18.38 27.74
C ALA A 194 -19.16 -18.29 29.28
N VAL A 195 -19.34 -17.10 29.85
CA VAL A 195 -19.22 -16.83 31.31
C VAL A 195 -20.57 -16.38 31.92
N LEU A 196 -21.62 -16.29 31.10
CA LEU A 196 -23.01 -16.06 31.52
C LEU A 196 -23.83 -17.33 31.26
#